data_AF-A0A417IQ71-F1
#
_entry.id   AF-A0A417IQ71-F1
#
_cell.length_a   1.000
_cell.length_b   1.000
_cell.length_c   1.000
_cell.angle_alpha   90.00
_cell.angle_beta   90.00
_cell.angle_gamma   90.00
#
_symmetry.space_group_name_H-M   'P 1'
#
loop_
_entity.id
_entity.type
_entity.pdbx_description
1 polymer ?
#
loop_
_entity_poly.entity_id
_entity_poly.type
_entity_poly.pdbx_seq_one_letter_code
_entity_poly.pdbx_strand_id
1 'polypeptide(L)'
;MMEKMIALQQKRRSKKGGFTLVELIVVLVILAILAALLIPALTGYIDKAKDKKIVAETRQIVTAAQTLFDEDYGAGYANDKTTGYSTDKKAQFTEENVKKLSEVKDGSFTIKVANGKITEVTYTLNSKTCTYNGTNYTVA
;
A
#
# COMPACT_ATOMS: atom_id res chain seq x y z
N MET A 1 46.07 -50.23 -31.17
CA MET A 1 44.66 -49.76 -31.28
C MET A 1 44.22 -48.85 -30.14
N MET A 2 44.83 -48.93 -28.95
CA MET A 2 44.41 -48.17 -27.77
C MET A 2 44.78 -46.66 -27.81
N GLU A 3 45.90 -46.29 -28.44
CA GLU A 3 46.34 -44.88 -28.52
C GLU A 3 45.40 -43.99 -29.35
N LYS A 4 44.79 -44.53 -30.42
CA LYS A 4 43.83 -43.78 -31.25
C LYS A 4 42.52 -43.48 -30.51
N MET A 5 42.15 -44.27 -29.50
CA MET A 5 40.95 -44.02 -28.68
C MET A 5 41.15 -42.86 -27.70
N ILE A 6 42.34 -42.72 -27.10
CA ILE A 6 42.65 -41.64 -26.16
C ILE A 6 42.73 -40.28 -26.88
N ALA A 7 43.34 -40.23 -28.07
CA ALA A 7 43.44 -39.01 -28.87
C ALA A 7 42.06 -38.46 -29.32
N LEU A 8 41.09 -39.34 -29.58
CA LEU A 8 39.71 -38.95 -29.95
C LEU A 8 38.91 -38.43 -28.75
N GLN A 9 39.17 -38.91 -27.53
CA GLN A 9 38.55 -38.37 -26.32
C GLN A 9 39.11 -36.98 -25.96
N GLN A 10 40.41 -36.72 -26.17
CA GLN A 10 41.01 -35.40 -25.96
C GLN A 10 40.44 -34.33 -26.93
N LYS A 11 40.22 -34.70 -28.21
CA LYS A 11 39.68 -33.80 -29.24
C LYS A 11 38.21 -33.39 -29.01
N ARG A 12 37.47 -34.13 -28.19
CA ARG A 12 36.07 -33.81 -27.82
C ARG A 12 35.96 -32.86 -26.62
N ARG A 13 37.00 -32.74 -25.79
CA ARG A 13 36.98 -31.91 -24.57
C ARG A 13 37.26 -30.41 -24.84
N SER A 14 37.87 -30.08 -25.98
CA SER A 14 38.19 -28.69 -26.36
C SER A 14 37.08 -27.94 -27.12
N LYS A 15 35.93 -28.57 -27.36
CA LYS A 15 34.79 -27.97 -28.07
C LYS A 15 33.69 -27.39 -27.18
N LYS A 16 33.88 -27.36 -25.85
CA LYS A 16 33.00 -26.59 -24.97
C LYS A 16 33.44 -25.13 -25.03
N GLY A 17 32.77 -24.33 -25.85
CA GLY A 17 32.92 -22.88 -25.84
C GLY A 17 32.59 -22.36 -24.44
N GLY A 18 33.59 -21.80 -23.77
CA GLY A 18 33.40 -21.15 -22.47
C GLY A 18 32.82 -19.75 -22.67
N PHE A 19 32.00 -19.32 -21.71
CA PHE A 19 31.53 -17.95 -21.64
C PHE A 19 32.74 -17.04 -21.34
N THR A 20 32.94 -16.00 -22.12
CA THR A 20 34.08 -15.09 -21.92
C THR A 20 33.75 -14.09 -20.81
N LEU A 21 34.76 -13.65 -20.05
CA LEU A 21 34.57 -12.58 -19.06
C LEU A 21 34.07 -11.28 -19.71
N VAL A 22 34.46 -11.03 -20.96
CA VAL A 22 34.02 -9.86 -21.73
C VAL A 22 32.52 -9.89 -21.99
N GLU A 23 31.97 -11.05 -22.38
CA GLU A 23 30.52 -11.21 -22.58
C GLU A 23 29.73 -10.94 -21.29
N LEU A 24 30.26 -11.33 -20.11
CA LEU A 24 29.57 -11.06 -18.84
C LEU A 24 29.60 -9.56 -18.52
N ILE A 25 30.75 -8.91 -18.71
CA ILE A 25 30.92 -7.51 -18.40
C ILE A 25 30.00 -6.64 -19.26
N VAL A 26 29.90 -6.92 -20.58
CA VAL A 26 29.01 -6.17 -21.47
C VAL A 26 27.55 -6.30 -21.05
N VAL A 27 27.11 -7.50 -20.65
CA VAL A 27 25.73 -7.71 -20.18
C VAL A 27 25.45 -6.95 -18.89
N LEU A 28 26.36 -7.00 -17.91
CA LEU A 28 26.22 -6.26 -16.65
C LEU A 28 26.19 -4.74 -16.89
N VAL A 29 26.98 -4.24 -17.84
CA VAL A 29 26.95 -2.82 -18.23
C VAL A 29 25.59 -2.42 -18.79
N ILE A 30 25.01 -3.23 -19.69
CA ILE A 30 23.68 -2.94 -20.25
C ILE A 30 22.61 -3.00 -19.14
N LEU A 31 22.64 -4.01 -18.27
CA LEU A 31 21.70 -4.13 -17.14
C LEU A 31 21.81 -2.94 -16.18
N ALA A 32 23.02 -2.46 -15.92
CA ALA A 32 23.24 -1.29 -15.06
C ALA A 32 22.62 -0.01 -15.65
N ILE A 33 22.78 0.22 -16.96
CA ILE A 33 22.19 1.38 -17.65
C ILE A 33 20.65 1.29 -17.61
N LEU A 34 20.08 0.12 -17.90
CA LEU A 34 18.63 -0.08 -17.85
C LEU A 34 18.08 0.12 -16.42
N ALA A 35 18.74 -0.45 -15.41
CA ALA A 35 18.35 -0.28 -14.01
C ALA A 35 18.40 1.19 -13.58
N ALA A 36 19.44 1.93 -13.95
CA ALA A 36 19.58 3.35 -13.61
C ALA A 36 18.43 4.21 -14.14
N LEU A 37 17.89 3.91 -15.32
CA LEU A 37 16.75 4.63 -15.89
C LEU A 37 15.41 4.17 -15.30
N LEU A 38 15.29 2.90 -14.91
CA LEU A 38 14.03 2.31 -14.46
C LEU A 38 13.71 2.63 -13.00
N ILE A 39 14.72 2.65 -12.11
CA ILE A 39 14.53 2.86 -10.67
C ILE A 39 13.77 4.17 -10.34
N PRO A 40 14.13 5.35 -10.88
CA PRO A 40 13.43 6.60 -10.57
C PRO A 40 11.95 6.55 -10.99
N ALA A 41 11.68 6.03 -12.19
CA ALA A 41 10.31 5.89 -12.69
C ALA A 41 9.47 4.97 -11.78
N LEU A 42 10.05 3.85 -11.34
CA LEU A 42 9.37 2.89 -10.46
C LEU A 42 9.06 3.50 -9.08
N THR A 43 10.00 4.24 -8.49
CA THR A 43 9.77 4.90 -7.19
C THR A 43 8.58 5.84 -7.22
N GLY A 44 8.43 6.66 -8.28
CA GLY A 44 7.27 7.54 -8.44
C GLY A 44 5.94 6.80 -8.60
N TYR A 45 5.91 5.65 -9.26
CA TYR A 45 4.70 4.83 -9.35
C TYR A 45 4.32 4.18 -8.01
N ILE A 46 5.32 3.73 -7.23
CA ILE A 46 5.09 3.19 -5.90
C ILE A 46 4.47 4.25 -4.99
N ASP A 47 4.95 5.50 -5.03
CA ASP A 47 4.41 6.56 -4.18
C ASP A 47 2.98 6.94 -4.56
N LYS A 48 2.68 7.01 -5.86
CA LYS A 48 1.30 7.20 -6.36
C LYS A 48 0.38 6.04 -5.99
N ALA A 49 0.89 4.80 -6.00
CA ALA A 49 0.12 3.63 -5.58
C ALA A 49 -0.19 3.70 -4.08
N LYS A 50 0.78 4.13 -3.26
CA LYS A 50 0.56 4.39 -1.82
C LYS A 50 -0.48 5.50 -1.60
N ASP A 51 -0.45 6.58 -2.39
CA ASP A 51 -1.46 7.65 -2.31
C ASP A 51 -2.86 7.14 -2.64
N LYS A 52 -2.99 6.34 -3.70
CA LYS A 52 -4.28 5.74 -4.05
C LYS A 52 -4.76 4.76 -2.99
N LYS A 53 -3.85 3.96 -2.42
CA LYS A 53 -4.16 3.01 -1.34
C LYS A 53 -4.72 3.75 -0.13
N ILE A 54 -4.02 4.78 0.37
CA ILE A 54 -4.46 5.49 1.57
C ILE A 54 -5.79 6.21 1.35
N VAL A 55 -6.04 6.74 0.15
CA VAL A 55 -7.35 7.33 -0.21
C VAL A 55 -8.45 6.27 -0.21
N ALA A 56 -8.18 5.07 -0.74
CA ALA A 56 -9.16 3.97 -0.74
C ALA A 56 -9.48 3.50 0.68
N GLU A 57 -8.47 3.32 1.53
CA GLU A 57 -8.66 2.96 2.95
C GLU A 57 -9.42 4.06 3.69
N THR A 58 -9.12 5.34 3.43
CA THR A 58 -9.87 6.47 4.01
C THR A 58 -11.33 6.45 3.58
N ARG A 59 -11.64 6.11 2.32
CA ARG A 59 -13.02 5.95 1.84
C ARG A 59 -13.76 4.85 2.59
N GLN A 60 -13.11 3.71 2.81
CA GLN A 60 -13.69 2.62 3.60
C GLN A 60 -13.99 3.06 5.04
N ILE A 61 -13.08 3.80 5.66
CA ILE A 61 -13.27 4.38 7.00
C ILE A 61 -14.42 5.39 7.00
N VAL A 62 -14.50 6.29 6.03
CA VAL A 62 -15.59 7.28 5.92
C VAL A 62 -16.95 6.57 5.82
N THR A 63 -17.08 5.59 4.92
CA THR A 63 -18.34 4.85 4.76
C THR A 63 -18.70 4.08 6.02
N ALA A 64 -17.74 3.39 6.64
CA ALA A 64 -17.97 2.65 7.88
C ALA A 64 -18.41 3.59 9.02
N ALA A 65 -17.73 4.73 9.14
CA ALA A 65 -18.04 5.74 10.13
C ALA A 65 -19.45 6.33 9.92
N GLN A 66 -19.82 6.66 8.69
CA GLN A 66 -21.15 7.18 8.35
C GLN A 66 -22.24 6.19 8.70
N THR A 67 -22.09 4.93 8.30
CA THR A 67 -23.07 3.86 8.61
C THR A 67 -23.31 3.71 10.11
N LEU A 68 -22.23 3.62 10.90
CA LEU A 68 -22.33 3.43 12.35
C LEU A 68 -22.86 4.69 13.05
N PHE A 69 -22.51 5.87 12.57
CA PHE A 69 -23.02 7.12 13.09
C PHE A 69 -24.53 7.28 12.82
N ASP A 70 -24.98 6.94 11.62
CA ASP A 70 -26.41 7.00 11.25
C ASP A 70 -27.25 6.03 12.08
N GLU A 71 -26.72 4.82 12.35
CA GLU A 71 -27.37 3.84 13.23
C GLU A 71 -27.53 4.39 14.66
N ASP A 72 -26.46 4.95 15.23
CA ASP A 72 -26.50 5.56 16.55
C ASP A 72 -27.39 6.79 16.62
N TYR A 73 -27.46 7.57 15.54
CA TYR A 73 -28.31 8.76 15.46
C TYR A 73 -29.79 8.36 15.51
N GLY A 74 -30.19 7.32 14.78
CA GLY A 74 -31.54 6.76 14.85
C GLY A 74 -31.90 6.17 16.21
N ALA A 75 -30.90 5.61 16.92
CA ALA A 75 -31.08 5.00 18.24
C ALA A 75 -30.97 5.99 19.42
N GLY A 76 -30.60 7.25 19.16
CA GLY A 76 -30.43 8.29 20.19
C GLY A 76 -29.10 8.21 20.96
N TYR A 77 -28.11 7.48 20.46
CA TYR A 77 -26.79 7.30 21.06
C TYR A 77 -25.67 8.08 20.35
N ALA A 78 -25.99 8.81 19.27
CA ALA A 78 -25.01 9.60 18.52
C ALA A 78 -24.47 10.78 19.32
N ASN A 79 -23.15 10.93 19.31
CA ASN A 79 -22.47 12.10 19.87
C ASN A 79 -22.24 13.14 18.78
N ASP A 80 -23.05 14.20 18.79
CA ASP A 80 -23.13 15.15 17.69
C ASP A 80 -22.21 16.39 17.80
N LYS A 81 -21.42 16.48 18.87
CA LYS A 81 -20.71 17.73 19.23
C LYS A 81 -19.22 17.55 19.52
N THR A 82 -18.61 16.44 19.12
CA THR A 82 -17.21 16.16 19.47
C THR A 82 -16.42 15.49 18.36
N THR A 83 -15.10 15.71 18.39
CA THR A 83 -14.12 14.87 17.72
C THR A 83 -14.03 13.53 18.42
N GLY A 84 -14.33 12.43 17.74
CA GLY A 84 -14.21 11.08 18.27
C GLY A 84 -15.53 10.31 18.35
N TYR A 85 -15.47 9.20 19.08
CA TYR A 85 -16.52 8.19 19.17
C TYR A 85 -17.53 8.47 20.27
N SER A 86 -18.69 7.84 20.18
CA SER A 86 -19.65 7.91 21.27
C SER A 86 -19.11 7.18 22.52
N THR A 87 -19.35 7.76 23.69
CA THR A 87 -18.96 7.16 24.98
C THR A 87 -20.04 6.27 25.58
N ASP A 88 -21.21 6.19 24.94
CA ASP A 88 -22.28 5.31 25.40
C ASP A 88 -21.92 3.85 25.11
N LYS A 89 -22.12 2.96 26.09
CA LYS A 89 -21.81 1.53 25.96
C LYS A 89 -22.70 0.82 24.95
N LYS A 90 -23.82 1.43 24.55
CA LYS A 90 -24.73 0.91 23.53
C LYS A 90 -24.45 1.45 22.13
N ALA A 91 -23.58 2.45 22.01
CA ALA A 91 -23.25 3.05 20.74
C ALA A 91 -22.41 2.09 19.88
N GLN A 92 -22.76 2.01 18.60
CA GLN A 92 -22.05 1.23 17.60
C GLN A 92 -20.91 2.03 16.95
N PHE A 93 -20.97 3.36 16.98
CA PHE A 93 -19.93 4.27 16.53
C PHE A 93 -18.76 4.33 17.52
N THR A 94 -17.95 3.27 17.49
CA THR A 94 -16.71 3.10 18.27
C THR A 94 -15.52 2.85 17.34
N GLU A 95 -14.30 3.14 17.81
CA GLU A 95 -13.08 2.90 17.01
C GLU A 95 -12.95 1.44 16.56
N GLU A 96 -13.30 0.51 17.45
CA GLU A 96 -13.22 -0.92 17.18
C GLU A 96 -14.19 -1.34 16.08
N ASN A 97 -15.44 -0.86 16.14
CA ASN A 97 -16.44 -1.20 15.13
C ASN A 97 -16.14 -0.53 13.78
N VAL A 98 -15.63 0.70 13.77
CA VAL A 98 -15.17 1.34 12.53
C VAL A 98 -14.00 0.56 11.93
N LYS A 99 -13.03 0.08 12.72
CA LYS A 99 -11.94 -0.79 12.23
C LYS A 99 -12.47 -2.09 11.64
N LYS A 100 -13.41 -2.75 12.31
CA LYS A 100 -14.01 -4.00 11.84
C LYS A 100 -14.76 -3.81 10.53
N LEU A 101 -15.57 -2.76 10.44
CA LEU A 101 -16.43 -2.51 9.28
C LEU A 101 -15.66 -1.94 8.08
N SER A 102 -14.62 -1.14 8.33
CA SER A 102 -13.76 -0.62 7.25
C SER A 102 -12.76 -1.65 6.72
N GLU A 103 -12.53 -2.75 7.46
CA GLU A 103 -11.49 -3.76 7.19
C GLU A 103 -10.05 -3.20 7.14
N VAL A 104 -9.86 -1.95 7.57
CA VAL A 104 -8.55 -1.29 7.64
C VAL A 104 -7.88 -1.68 8.95
N LYS A 105 -6.91 -2.60 8.85
CA LYS A 105 -6.22 -3.20 10.02
C LYS A 105 -5.07 -2.35 10.56
N ASP A 106 -4.44 -1.56 9.69
CA ASP A 106 -3.22 -0.82 9.99
C ASP A 106 -3.48 0.70 10.04
N GLY A 107 -2.64 1.42 10.78
CA GLY A 107 -2.70 2.88 10.86
C GLY A 107 -3.67 3.42 11.92
N SER A 108 -3.67 4.74 12.08
CA SER A 108 -4.56 5.45 13.01
C SER A 108 -5.52 6.33 12.22
N PHE A 109 -6.75 6.45 12.70
CA PHE A 109 -7.71 7.41 12.15
C PHE A 109 -8.45 8.18 13.23
N THR A 110 -8.83 9.40 12.87
CA THR A 110 -9.66 10.28 13.69
C THR A 110 -10.86 10.74 12.86
N ILE A 111 -12.03 10.79 13.50
CA ILE A 111 -13.28 11.17 12.86
C ILE A 111 -13.85 12.36 13.63
N LYS A 112 -14.24 13.42 12.91
CA LYS A 112 -14.89 14.60 13.46
C LYS A 112 -16.35 14.64 13.04
N VAL A 113 -17.23 14.74 14.04
CA VAL A 113 -18.67 14.89 13.84
C VAL A 113 -19.07 16.30 14.25
N ALA A 114 -19.88 16.96 13.44
CA ALA A 114 -20.58 18.17 13.81
C ALA A 114 -21.91 18.29 13.05
N ASN A 115 -22.95 18.78 13.72
CA ASN A 115 -24.27 19.11 13.12
C ASN A 115 -24.94 17.92 12.39
N GLY A 116 -24.89 16.76 13.02
CA GLY A 116 -25.44 15.48 12.60
C GLY A 116 -24.64 14.80 11.50
N LYS A 117 -23.40 15.23 11.25
CA LYS A 117 -22.64 14.81 10.06
C LYS A 117 -21.16 14.60 10.35
N ILE A 118 -20.59 13.63 9.66
CA ILE A 118 -19.14 13.45 9.59
C ILE A 118 -18.55 14.57 8.72
N THR A 119 -17.81 15.47 9.37
CA THR A 119 -17.22 16.65 8.73
C THR A 119 -15.79 16.40 8.29
N GLU A 120 -15.06 15.57 9.02
CA GLU A 120 -13.66 15.27 8.72
C GLU A 120 -13.31 13.84 9.10
N VAL A 121 -12.54 13.15 8.26
CA VAL A 121 -11.90 11.88 8.60
C VAL A 121 -10.43 11.98 8.22
N THR A 122 -9.54 11.79 9.20
CA THR A 122 -8.10 11.76 8.96
C THR A 122 -7.62 10.34 9.18
N TYR A 123 -6.93 9.76 8.20
CA TYR A 123 -6.30 8.44 8.29
C TYR A 123 -4.81 8.54 8.02
N THR A 124 -3.99 7.94 8.87
CA THR A 124 -2.53 7.98 8.79
C THR A 124 -1.95 6.57 8.74
N LEU A 125 -1.13 6.32 7.71
CA LEU A 125 -0.44 5.06 7.49
C LEU A 125 1.01 5.34 7.05
N ASN A 126 1.99 4.83 7.80
CA ASN A 126 3.42 4.90 7.45
C ASN A 126 3.89 6.30 7.02
N SER A 127 3.55 7.31 7.83
CA SER A 127 3.88 8.73 7.62
C SER A 127 3.19 9.42 6.44
N LYS A 128 2.27 8.75 5.73
CA LYS A 128 1.32 9.43 4.84
C LYS A 128 0.00 9.64 5.56
N THR A 129 -0.62 10.79 5.34
CA THR A 129 -1.91 11.13 5.94
C THR A 129 -2.89 11.53 4.86
N CYS A 130 -4.06 10.90 4.86
CA CYS A 130 -5.17 11.26 4.00
C CYS A 130 -6.28 11.90 4.84
N THR A 131 -6.72 13.08 4.43
CA THR A 131 -7.81 13.82 5.09
C THR A 131 -8.99 13.96 4.15
N TYR A 132 -10.13 13.47 4.58
CA TYR A 132 -11.43 13.73 3.99
C TYR A 132 -12.10 14.90 4.71
N ASN A 133 -12.59 15.92 3.98
CA ASN A 133 -13.19 17.13 4.55
C ASN A 133 -14.71 17.28 4.22
N GLY A 134 -15.41 16.16 4.02
CA GLY A 134 -16.81 16.17 3.63
C GLY A 134 -17.07 16.30 2.13
N THR A 135 -16.03 16.57 1.31
CA THR A 135 -16.18 16.67 -0.15
C THR A 135 -14.97 16.11 -0.88
N ASN A 136 -13.76 16.38 -0.41
CA ASN A 136 -12.52 16.04 -1.09
C ASN A 136 -11.62 15.17 -0.21
N TYR A 137 -10.71 14.42 -0.85
CA TYR A 137 -9.65 13.65 -0.20
C TYR A 137 -8.32 14.33 -0.52
N THR A 138 -7.57 14.70 0.51
CA THR A 138 -6.25 15.34 0.38
C THR A 138 -5.21 14.44 1.03
N VAL A 139 -4.17 14.07 0.28
CA VAL A 139 -3.04 13.29 0.79
C VAL A 139 -1.88 14.24 1.08
N ALA A 140 -1.30 14.12 2.26
CA ALA A 140 -0.10 14.82 2.73
C ALA A 140 1.02 13.82 3.01
#